data_AF-A0A4Y2JWS8-F1
#
_entry.id   AF-A0A4Y2JWS8-F1
#
_cell.length_a   1.000
_cell.length_b   1.000
_cell.length_c   1.000
_cell.angle_alpha   90.00
_cell.angle_beta   90.00
_cell.angle_gamma   90.00
#
_symmetry.space_group_name_H-M   'P 1'
#
loop_
_entity.id
_entity.type
_entity.pdbx_description
1 polymer ?
#
loop_
_entity_poly.entity_id
_entity_poly.type
_entity_poly.pdbx_seq_one_letter_code
_entity_poly.pdbx_strand_id
1 'polypeptide(L)'
;MEALEREELNIIDTMELIHGTIKSFQEMNNDTEINALVKSTICFAKKLHIIPEDDYLKNHRVRHAPKKYDNNPETTCDVDLITYYRKEFKTVLDVFASCVNDDMCLPSEHFF
;
A
#
# COMPACT_ATOMS: atom_id res chain seq x y z
N MET A 1 -21.93 -12.78 35.13
CA MET A 1 -20.54 -13.25 35.20
C MET A 1 -20.17 -13.86 33.85
N GLU A 2 -20.80 -14.95 33.41
CA GLU A 2 -20.56 -15.55 32.07
C GLU A 2 -20.72 -14.60 30.87
N ALA A 3 -21.69 -13.68 30.90
CA ALA A 3 -21.90 -12.73 29.80
C ALA A 3 -20.73 -11.72 29.67
N LEU A 4 -20.12 -11.32 30.80
CA LEU A 4 -19.01 -10.38 30.84
C LEU A 4 -17.72 -11.06 30.37
N GLU A 5 -17.48 -12.29 30.83
CA GLU A 5 -16.33 -13.11 30.40
C GLU A 5 -16.37 -13.40 28.90
N ARG A 6 -17.56 -13.66 28.33
CA ARG A 6 -17.72 -13.87 26.88
C ARG A 6 -17.43 -12.60 26.07
N GLU A 7 -17.82 -11.43 26.60
CA GLU A 7 -17.59 -10.14 25.95
C GLU A 7 -16.10 -9.78 25.99
N GLU A 8 -15.42 -9.99 27.14
CA GLU A 8 -13.97 -9.82 27.28
C GLU A 8 -13.16 -10.74 26.36
N LEU A 9 -13.53 -12.03 26.24
CA LEU A 9 -12.88 -12.97 25.31
C LEU A 9 -13.01 -12.53 23.85
N ASN A 10 -14.18 -12.04 23.45
CA ASN A 10 -14.43 -11.56 22.09
C ASN A 10 -13.60 -10.29 21.77
N ILE A 11 -13.37 -9.43 22.76
CA ILE A 11 -12.50 -8.25 22.63
C ILE A 11 -11.05 -8.69 22.45
N ILE A 12 -10.56 -9.64 23.24
CA ILE A 12 -9.18 -10.15 23.14
C ILE A 12 -8.95 -10.79 21.77
N ASP A 13 -9.84 -11.66 21.32
CA ASP A 13 -9.74 -12.31 20.00
C ASP A 13 -9.71 -11.26 18.88
N THR A 14 -10.55 -10.22 18.98
CA THR A 14 -10.57 -9.11 18.02
C THR A 14 -9.24 -8.35 18.02
N MET A 15 -8.66 -8.08 19.19
CA MET A 15 -7.35 -7.41 19.30
C MET A 15 -6.21 -8.25 18.72
N GLU A 16 -6.25 -9.58 18.88
CA GLU A 16 -5.26 -10.48 18.28
C GLU A 16 -5.37 -10.51 16.75
N LEU A 17 -6.58 -10.54 16.21
CA LEU A 17 -6.82 -10.46 14.76
C LEU A 17 -6.31 -9.14 14.17
N ILE A 18 -6.53 -8.03 14.87
CA ILE A 18 -6.03 -6.71 14.46
C ILE A 18 -4.50 -6.69 14.46
N HIS A 19 -3.86 -7.14 15.54
CA HIS A 19 -2.40 -7.21 15.61
C HIS A 19 -1.80 -8.12 14.54
N GLY A 20 -2.41 -9.29 14.31
CA GLY A 20 -2.01 -10.20 13.25
C GLY A 20 -2.09 -9.54 11.87
N THR A 21 -3.16 -8.81 11.62
CA THR A 21 -3.38 -8.08 10.35
C THR A 21 -2.33 -6.99 10.13
N ILE A 22 -2.02 -6.18 11.15
CA ILE A 22 -0.96 -5.16 11.07
C ILE A 22 0.39 -5.81 10.75
N LYS A 23 0.71 -6.91 11.45
CA LYS A 23 1.96 -7.63 11.24
C LYS A 23 2.08 -8.16 9.80
N SER A 24 1.00 -8.73 9.26
CA SER A 24 0.97 -9.18 7.86
C SER A 24 1.19 -8.03 6.88
N PHE A 25 0.61 -6.85 7.11
CA PHE A 25 0.88 -5.67 6.26
C PHE A 25 2.35 -5.24 6.30
N GLN A 26 2.98 -5.29 7.47
CA GLN A 26 4.40 -4.98 7.63
C GLN A 26 5.28 -6.00 6.91
N GLU A 27 4.97 -7.29 7.01
CA GLU A 27 5.69 -8.36 6.31
C GLU A 27 5.56 -8.23 4.78
N MET A 28 4.36 -7.88 4.28
CA MET A 28 4.14 -7.60 2.85
C MET A 28 4.85 -6.34 2.34
N ASN A 29 5.25 -5.42 3.23
CA ASN A 29 6.02 -4.23 2.88
C ASN A 29 7.50 -4.56 2.63
N ASN A 30 7.74 -5.49 1.71
CA ASN A 30 9.06 -5.98 1.33
C ASN A 30 9.32 -5.67 -0.15
N ASP A 31 10.33 -4.83 -0.41
CA ASP A 31 10.67 -4.40 -1.78
C ASP A 31 10.97 -5.57 -2.71
N THR A 32 11.61 -6.62 -2.22
CA THR A 32 12.00 -7.77 -3.04
C THR A 32 10.76 -8.54 -3.49
N GLU A 33 9.83 -8.78 -2.56
CA GLU A 33 8.60 -9.52 -2.83
C GLU A 33 7.65 -8.72 -3.71
N ILE A 34 7.48 -7.42 -3.43
CA ILE A 34 6.69 -6.52 -4.27
C ILE A 34 7.27 -6.47 -5.69
N ASN A 35 8.59 -6.35 -5.83
CA ASN A 35 9.23 -6.37 -7.15
C ASN A 35 9.01 -7.70 -7.88
N ALA A 36 9.03 -8.84 -7.15
CA ALA A 36 8.76 -10.14 -7.74
C ALA A 36 7.31 -10.26 -8.22
N LEU A 37 6.35 -9.71 -7.47
CA LEU A 37 4.94 -9.65 -7.86
C LEU A 37 4.70 -8.77 -9.08
N VAL A 38 5.34 -7.60 -9.15
CA VAL A 38 5.25 -6.74 -10.34
C VAL A 38 5.83 -7.46 -11.56
N LYS A 39 6.98 -8.12 -11.43
CA LYS A 39 7.59 -8.91 -12.52
C LYS A 39 6.71 -10.08 -12.96
N SER A 40 6.08 -10.80 -12.03
CA SER A 40 5.19 -11.90 -12.37
C SER A 40 3.94 -11.40 -13.11
N THR A 41 3.40 -10.25 -12.71
CA THR A 41 2.28 -9.58 -13.37
C THR A 41 2.64 -9.14 -14.78
N ILE A 42 3.83 -8.56 -14.99
CA ILE A 42 4.35 -8.21 -16.32
C ILE A 42 4.43 -9.46 -17.21
N CYS A 43 4.97 -10.56 -16.68
CA CYS A 43 5.05 -11.83 -17.40
C CYS A 43 3.66 -12.37 -17.78
N PHE A 44 2.71 -12.29 -16.85
CA PHE A 44 1.32 -12.71 -17.09
C PHE A 44 0.63 -11.85 -18.16
N ALA A 45 0.75 -10.52 -18.08
CA ALA A 45 0.19 -9.62 -19.09
C ALA A 45 0.77 -9.88 -20.48
N LYS A 46 2.07 -10.15 -20.59
CA LYS A 46 2.71 -10.54 -21.86
C LYS A 46 2.14 -11.83 -22.43
N LYS A 47 1.75 -12.80 -21.59
CA LYS A 47 1.03 -14.02 -22.03
C LYS A 47 -0.36 -13.73 -22.58
N LEU A 48 -0.99 -12.63 -22.15
CA LEU A 48 -2.27 -12.14 -22.67
C LEU A 48 -2.10 -11.21 -23.89
N HIS A 49 -0.89 -11.14 -24.46
CA HIS A 49 -0.56 -10.23 -25.57
C HIS A 49 -0.73 -8.74 -25.24
N ILE A 50 -0.64 -8.38 -23.96
CA ILE A 50 -0.57 -7.00 -23.49
C ILE A 50 0.91 -6.63 -23.34
N ILE A 51 1.31 -5.42 -23.78
CA ILE A 51 2.64 -4.87 -23.55
C ILE A 51 2.54 -3.89 -22.36
N PRO A 52 2.95 -4.30 -21.13
CA PRO A 52 2.75 -3.50 -19.93
C PRO A 52 3.49 -2.16 -19.97
N GLU A 53 4.65 -2.12 -20.63
CA GLU A 53 5.44 -0.90 -20.78
C GLU A 53 4.71 0.15 -21.64
N ASP A 54 4.07 -0.27 -22.74
CA ASP A 54 3.28 0.62 -23.60
C ASP A 54 2.01 1.10 -22.88
N ASP A 55 1.32 0.20 -22.17
CA ASP A 55 0.14 0.53 -21.39
C ASP A 55 0.48 1.52 -20.26
N TYR A 56 1.63 1.31 -19.60
CA TYR A 56 2.15 2.23 -18.60
C TYR A 56 2.41 3.62 -19.19
N LEU A 57 3.16 3.71 -20.30
CA LEU A 57 3.44 4.98 -20.96
C LEU A 57 2.17 5.72 -21.41
N LYS A 58 1.16 4.96 -21.87
CA LYS A 58 -0.13 5.51 -22.29
C LYS A 58 -0.93 6.07 -21.13
N ASN A 59 -1.02 5.34 -20.01
CA ASN A 59 -1.93 5.64 -18.91
C ASN A 59 -1.29 6.49 -17.79
N HIS A 60 0.03 6.46 -17.66
CA HIS A 60 0.78 7.05 -16.55
C HIS A 60 1.64 8.23 -16.96
N ARG A 61 1.22 8.94 -18.03
CA ARG A 61 1.87 10.14 -18.60
C ARG A 61 2.83 10.82 -17.63
N VAL A 62 4.10 10.91 -18.02
CA VAL A 62 5.16 11.64 -17.33
C VAL A 62 4.59 12.95 -16.78
N ARG A 63 4.63 13.13 -15.45
CA ARG A 63 4.23 14.40 -14.85
C ARG A 63 5.21 15.46 -15.32
N HIS A 64 4.81 16.27 -16.29
CA HIS A 64 5.50 17.53 -16.56
C HIS A 64 5.33 18.42 -15.32
N ALA A 65 6.44 18.86 -14.72
CA ALA A 65 6.39 19.79 -13.60
C ALA A 65 5.59 21.07 -13.98
N PRO A 66 4.97 21.76 -13.02
CA PRO A 66 4.28 23.02 -13.31
C PRO A 66 5.27 23.99 -13.97
N LYS A 67 4.89 24.58 -15.11
CA LYS A 67 5.72 25.52 -15.87
C LYS A 67 6.12 26.72 -15.00
N LYS A 68 7.26 26.65 -14.30
CA LYS A 68 7.97 27.78 -13.69
C LYS A 68 9.44 27.67 -14.03
N TYR A 69 9.89 28.51 -14.97
CA TYR A 69 11.24 28.98 -15.36
C TYR A 69 12.47 28.05 -15.39
N ASP A 70 12.46 26.88 -14.75
CA ASP A 70 13.45 25.83 -14.91
C ASP A 70 12.89 24.79 -15.90
N ASN A 71 13.10 25.05 -17.18
CA ASN A 71 12.90 24.05 -18.24
C ASN A 71 14.22 23.31 -18.49
N ASN A 72 14.87 22.78 -17.44
CA ASN A 72 15.95 21.84 -17.66
C ASN A 72 15.35 20.44 -17.90
N PRO A 73 15.42 19.88 -19.13
CA PRO A 73 14.95 18.52 -19.38
C PRO A 73 15.66 17.47 -18.51
N GLU A 74 16.82 17.80 -17.91
CA GLU A 74 17.53 16.94 -16.96
C GLU A 74 16.87 16.86 -15.57
N THR A 75 15.91 17.72 -15.22
CA THR A 75 15.19 17.65 -13.92
C THR A 75 13.93 16.78 -13.96
N THR A 76 13.61 16.20 -15.14
CA THR A 76 12.50 15.27 -15.29
C THR A 76 12.85 13.92 -14.65
N CYS A 77 12.21 13.58 -13.54
CA CYS A 77 12.36 12.25 -12.93
C CYS A 77 11.52 11.23 -13.72
N ASP A 78 12.17 10.43 -14.56
CA ASP A 78 11.55 9.25 -15.15
C ASP A 78 11.38 8.20 -14.06
N VAL A 79 10.14 7.80 -13.81
CA VAL A 79 9.82 6.74 -12.85
C VAL A 79 9.49 5.51 -13.68
N ASP A 80 10.34 4.49 -13.59
CA ASP A 80 10.11 3.24 -14.29
C ASP A 80 8.88 2.50 -13.74
N LEU A 81 8.27 1.65 -14.59
CA LEU A 81 7.10 0.84 -14.29
C LEU A 81 7.18 0.13 -12.92
N ILE A 82 8.32 -0.49 -12.61
CA ILE A 82 8.48 -1.28 -11.38
C ILE A 82 8.52 -0.35 -10.18
N THR A 83 9.27 0.74 -10.28
CA THR A 83 9.34 1.75 -9.21
C THR A 83 7.99 2.40 -8.96
N TYR A 84 7.22 2.70 -10.00
CA TYR A 84 5.88 3.24 -9.88
C TYR A 84 4.97 2.28 -9.12
N TYR A 85 4.80 1.05 -9.61
CA TYR A 85 3.88 0.11 -8.97
C TYR A 85 4.33 -0.31 -7.57
N ARG A 86 5.64 -0.41 -7.32
CA ARG A 86 6.15 -0.64 -5.96
C ARG A 86 5.70 0.46 -5.01
N LYS A 87 5.80 1.73 -5.43
CA LYS A 87 5.34 2.87 -4.63
C LYS A 87 3.83 2.82 -4.40
N GLU A 88 3.04 2.52 -5.42
CA GLU A 88 1.58 2.41 -5.27
C GLU A 88 1.19 1.28 -4.29
N PHE A 89 1.84 0.12 -4.37
CA PHE A 89 1.65 -0.98 -3.41
C PHE A 89 1.95 -0.55 -1.97
N LYS A 90 3.08 0.12 -1.75
CA LYS A 90 3.42 0.63 -0.41
C LYS A 90 2.41 1.65 0.09
N THR A 91 1.98 2.56 -0.77
CA THR A 91 0.98 3.57 -0.41
C THR A 91 -0.31 2.92 0.08
N VAL A 92 -0.76 1.86 -0.57
CA VAL A 92 -1.94 1.09 -0.14
C VAL A 92 -1.70 0.39 1.20
N LEU A 93 -0.53 -0.26 1.38
CA LEU A 93 -0.17 -0.89 2.66
C LEU A 93 -0.11 0.12 3.81
N ASP A 94 0.46 1.31 3.55
CA ASP A 94 0.56 2.39 4.53
C ASP A 94 -0.83 2.90 4.93
N VAL A 95 -1.76 3.07 3.97
CA VAL A 95 -3.14 3.45 4.25
C VAL A 95 -3.86 2.40 5.08
N PHE A 96 -3.70 1.11 4.75
CA PHE A 96 -4.31 0.05 5.56
C PHE A 96 -3.73 0.00 6.97
N ALA A 97 -2.40 0.13 7.11
CA ALA A 97 -1.77 0.19 8.42
C ALA A 97 -2.23 1.41 9.22
N SER A 98 -2.41 2.58 8.59
CA SER A 98 -2.91 3.78 9.27
C SER A 98 -4.36 3.63 9.70
N CYS A 99 -5.26 3.14 8.84
CA CYS A 99 -6.67 2.94 9.19
C CYS A 99 -6.81 2.02 10.40
N VAL A 100 -6.08 0.90 10.40
CA VAL A 100 -6.15 -0.06 11.52
C VAL A 100 -5.58 0.54 12.81
N ASN A 101 -4.55 1.38 12.74
CA ASN A 101 -4.00 2.06 13.91
C ASN A 101 -4.90 3.20 14.41
N ASP A 102 -5.57 3.92 13.53
CA ASP A 102 -6.51 5.00 13.87
C ASP A 102 -7.76 4.41 14.56
N ASP A 103 -8.27 3.27 14.07
CA ASP A 103 -9.39 2.55 14.70
C ASP A 103 -9.02 2.00 16.10
N MET A 104 -7.73 1.77 16.37
CA MET A 104 -7.20 1.39 17.69
C MET A 104 -6.92 2.60 18.59
N CYS A 105 -6.81 3.81 18.02
CA CYS A 105 -6.76 5.06 18.77
C CYS A 105 -8.18 5.53 19.13
N LEU A 106 -8.88 4.76 19.96
CA LEU A 106 -10.07 5.29 20.63
C LEU A 106 -9.67 6.53 21.46
N PRO A 107 -10.47 7.62 21.47
CA PRO A 107 -10.19 8.74 22.33
C PRO A 107 -10.17 8.26 23.77
N SER A 108 -9.03 8.43 24.44
CA SER A 108 -8.90 8.31 25.88
C SER A 108 -9.61 9.47 26.56
N GLU A 109 -10.91 9.63 26.36
CA GLU A 109 -11.71 10.64 27.07
C GLU A 109 -13.08 10.08 27.45
N HIS A 110 -13.42 10.32 28.73
CA HIS A 110 -14.67 10.01 29.43
C HIS A 110 -14.80 8.63 30.07
N PHE A 111 -13.90 8.35 31.01
CA PHE A 111 -14.34 7.83 32.30
C PHE A 111 -14.11 8.92 33.35
N PHE A 112 -15.21 9.56 33.77
CA PHE A 112 -15.28 10.35 35.01
C PHE A 112 -15.36 9.40 36.21
#